data_AF-A0A139AZU1-F1
#
_entry.id   AF-A0A139AZU1-F1
#
_cell.length_a   1.000
_cell.length_b   1.000
_cell.length_c   1.000
_cell.angle_alpha   90.00
_cell.angle_beta   90.00
_cell.angle_gamma   90.00
#
_symmetry.space_group_name_H-M   'P 1'
#
loop_
_entity.id
_entity.type
_entity.pdbx_description
1 polymer ?
#
loop_
_entity_poly.entity_id
_entity_poly.type
_entity_poly.pdbx_seq_one_letter_code
_entity_poly.pdbx_strand_id
1 'polypeptide(L)'
;MLVMSPTKATVQGTFGTFVDSTGWDNPTAVTQLGLLMPIWVFWGYDASAHLSEETLDSSSTPARSIVIALAASQILGYAFVLILNFTVSDIDAVLQCRFNQPLVCAFEQGTGGSKSATMFLTIWMIFQFIWNIQTALNGASRALYAWARDGAIPKFFHWVHPETKQPLRTVWFFTFVGCVLLLANFGSSVAVSAFSAFSTIGMNVAYAIPTICKLIWARDTFKQSAFNLGRLSIPINIISVFWMFYVVAILCMPQVMPVNGQTLNYSPIMLGGVTILITIYWFAGARKWFTGPKMHITLEEAQELEKLKLDEDAKKASELGVSA
;
A
#
# COMPACT_ATOMS: atom_id res chain seq x y z
N MET A 1 -8.04 26.30 0.15
CA MET A 1 -7.34 26.47 -1.15
C MET A 1 -8.26 27.07 -2.21
N LEU A 2 -9.33 26.38 -2.66
CA LEU A 2 -10.25 26.92 -3.68
C LEU A 2 -10.85 28.31 -3.39
N VAL A 3 -11.03 28.66 -2.11
CA VAL A 3 -11.54 29.98 -1.69
C VAL A 3 -10.42 31.02 -1.63
N MET A 4 -9.19 30.60 -1.33
CA MET A 4 -8.04 31.49 -1.13
C MET A 4 -7.24 31.75 -2.42
N SER A 5 -7.38 30.87 -3.42
CA SER A 5 -6.67 30.97 -4.69
C SER A 5 -7.15 32.20 -5.48
N PRO A 6 -6.26 33.14 -5.82
CA PRO A 6 -6.62 34.38 -6.51
C PRO A 6 -6.95 34.12 -7.98
N THR A 7 -6.29 33.13 -8.58
CA THR A 7 -6.53 32.63 -9.93
C THR A 7 -6.95 31.17 -9.86
N LYS A 8 -7.83 30.75 -10.76
CA LYS A 8 -8.27 29.37 -10.91
C LYS A 8 -7.98 28.92 -12.33
N ALA A 9 -7.49 27.70 -12.48
CA ALA A 9 -7.34 27.10 -13.80
C ALA A 9 -8.72 26.99 -14.48
N THR A 10 -8.76 27.20 -15.79
CA THR A 10 -10.00 27.06 -16.58
C THR A 10 -10.32 25.58 -16.74
N VAL A 11 -11.62 25.22 -16.81
CA VAL A 11 -12.08 23.83 -17.00
C VAL A 11 -11.42 23.18 -18.24
N GLN A 12 -11.30 23.93 -19.34
CA GLN A 12 -10.60 23.45 -20.55
C GLN A 12 -9.10 23.29 -20.33
N GLY A 13 -8.49 24.16 -19.51
CA GLY A 13 -7.09 24.03 -19.10
C GLY A 13 -6.85 22.85 -18.17
N THR A 14 -7.83 22.43 -17.36
CA THR A 14 -7.68 21.31 -16.43
C THR A 14 -7.96 19.95 -17.07
N PHE A 15 -9.01 19.84 -17.90
CA PHE A 15 -9.43 18.56 -18.50
C PHE A 15 -9.04 18.41 -19.97
N GLY A 16 -8.69 19.50 -20.66
CA GLY A 16 -8.43 19.52 -22.10
C GLY A 16 -6.95 19.60 -22.49
N THR A 17 -6.04 19.80 -21.54
CA THR A 17 -4.60 19.87 -21.82
C THR A 17 -3.95 18.50 -21.68
N PHE A 18 -3.31 18.04 -22.76
CA PHE A 18 -2.45 16.87 -22.74
C PHE A 18 -0.99 17.33 -22.80
N VAL A 19 -0.22 17.02 -21.77
CA VAL A 19 1.20 17.38 -21.67
C VAL A 19 2.03 16.11 -21.76
N ASP A 20 2.88 16.02 -22.79
CA ASP A 20 3.89 14.98 -22.92
C ASP A 20 5.28 15.58 -22.65
N SER A 21 5.95 15.05 -21.64
CA SER A 21 7.35 15.38 -21.32
C SER A 21 8.19 14.11 -21.15
N THR A 22 7.72 12.99 -21.72
CA THR A 22 8.28 11.66 -21.50
C THR A 22 9.13 11.17 -22.67
N GLY A 23 8.97 11.76 -23.87
CA GLY A 23 9.72 11.39 -25.07
C GLY A 23 9.30 10.09 -25.75
N TRP A 24 8.14 9.53 -25.37
CA TRP A 24 7.62 8.29 -25.94
C TRP A 24 7.02 8.44 -27.35
N ASP A 25 6.77 9.68 -27.80
CA ASP A 25 6.13 10.02 -29.08
C ASP A 25 4.83 9.24 -29.38
N ASN A 26 4.21 8.66 -28.35
CA ASN A 26 3.01 7.83 -28.44
C ASN A 26 2.02 8.23 -27.33
N PRO A 27 0.92 8.92 -27.69
CA PRO A 27 -0.06 9.40 -26.71
C PRO A 27 -0.67 8.30 -25.83
N THR A 28 -0.81 7.07 -26.35
CA THR A 28 -1.32 5.94 -25.57
C THR A 28 -0.33 5.56 -24.48
N ALA A 29 0.96 5.43 -24.80
CA ALA A 29 1.99 5.11 -23.81
C ALA A 29 2.08 6.17 -22.72
N VAL A 30 2.04 7.45 -23.10
CA VAL A 30 2.06 8.59 -22.17
C VAL A 30 0.83 8.61 -21.26
N THR A 31 -0.35 8.28 -21.80
CA THR A 31 -1.57 8.14 -20.99
C THR A 31 -1.42 7.01 -19.96
N GLN A 32 -0.77 5.89 -20.31
CA GLN A 32 -0.50 4.82 -19.35
C GLN A 32 0.50 5.23 -18.26
N LEU A 33 1.52 6.02 -18.61
CA LEU A 33 2.43 6.59 -17.62
C LEU A 33 1.69 7.53 -16.64
N GLY A 34 0.66 8.24 -17.11
CA GLY A 34 -0.22 9.04 -16.25
C GLY A 34 -0.95 8.22 -15.16
N LEU A 35 -1.21 6.93 -15.41
CA LEU A 35 -1.82 6.03 -14.42
C LEU A 35 -0.84 5.60 -13.30
N LEU A 36 0.46 5.87 -13.44
CA LEU A 36 1.44 5.53 -12.40
C LEU A 36 1.10 6.23 -11.08
N MET A 37 0.80 7.52 -11.09
CA MET A 37 0.52 8.28 -9.86
C MET A 37 -0.61 7.65 -9.01
N PRO A 38 -1.82 7.39 -9.55
CA PRO A 38 -2.88 6.76 -8.75
C PRO A 38 -2.55 5.32 -8.32
N ILE A 39 -1.77 4.56 -9.12
CA ILE A 39 -1.31 3.22 -8.74
C ILE A 39 -0.45 3.26 -7.47
N TRP A 40 0.42 4.27 -7.32
CA TRP A 40 1.29 4.42 -6.15
C TRP A 40 0.53 4.83 -4.89
N VAL A 41 -0.63 5.50 -5.02
CA VAL A 41 -1.41 5.98 -3.88
C VAL A 41 -2.19 4.85 -3.19
N PHE A 42 -2.66 3.86 -3.94
CA PHE A 42 -3.45 2.75 -3.40
C PHE A 42 -2.57 1.56 -2.96
N TRP A 43 -1.86 1.75 -1.85
CA TRP A 43 -1.00 0.74 -1.25
C TRP A 43 -1.35 0.50 0.23
N GLY A 44 -1.13 -0.72 0.73
CA GLY A 44 -1.28 -1.05 2.15
C GLY A 44 -2.72 -1.11 2.67
N TYR A 45 -3.70 -1.33 1.78
CA TYR A 45 -5.11 -1.41 2.15
C TYR A 45 -5.45 -2.65 2.99
N ASP A 46 -4.55 -3.63 3.11
CA ASP A 46 -4.64 -4.80 3.98
C ASP A 46 -4.15 -4.54 5.42
N ALA A 47 -3.77 -3.30 5.76
CA ALA A 47 -3.30 -2.95 7.09
C ALA A 47 -4.27 -3.35 8.21
N SER A 48 -5.59 -3.26 7.98
CA SER A 48 -6.60 -3.70 8.95
C SER A 48 -6.58 -5.22 9.18
N ALA A 49 -6.13 -6.02 8.21
CA ALA A 49 -6.01 -7.46 8.37
C ALA A 49 -4.90 -7.83 9.38
N HIS A 50 -3.82 -7.04 9.45
CA HIS A 50 -2.74 -7.23 10.43
C HIS A 50 -3.15 -6.89 11.88
N LEU A 51 -4.30 -6.24 12.06
CA LEU A 51 -4.90 -5.88 13.34
C LEU A 51 -6.20 -6.67 13.61
N SER A 52 -6.50 -7.68 12.78
CA SER A 52 -7.74 -8.45 12.90
C SER A 52 -7.89 -9.14 14.25
N GLU A 53 -6.79 -9.66 14.82
CA GLU A 53 -6.77 -10.32 16.14
C GLU A 53 -7.14 -9.38 17.30
N GLU A 54 -6.98 -8.06 17.11
CA GLU A 54 -7.28 -7.01 18.11
C GLU A 54 -8.65 -6.34 17.89
N THR A 55 -9.37 -6.74 16.84
CA THR A 55 -10.63 -6.10 16.43
C THR A 55 -11.83 -6.88 16.97
N LEU A 56 -12.86 -6.15 17.43
CA LEU A 56 -14.17 -6.71 17.76
C LEU A 56 -14.83 -7.26 16.47
N ASP A 57 -15.30 -8.50 16.51
CA ASP A 57 -15.72 -9.26 15.32
C ASP A 57 -14.64 -9.32 14.21
N SER A 58 -13.56 -10.06 14.49
CA SER A 58 -12.47 -10.29 13.53
C SER A 58 -12.89 -10.98 12.22
N SER A 59 -14.08 -11.58 12.16
CA SER A 59 -14.56 -12.34 11.01
C SER A 59 -15.00 -11.44 9.85
N SER A 60 -15.58 -10.27 10.15
CA SER A 60 -16.21 -9.40 9.15
C SER A 60 -15.70 -7.96 9.19
N THR A 61 -15.33 -7.45 10.37
CA THR A 61 -14.92 -6.06 10.55
C THR A 61 -13.70 -5.69 9.71
N PRO A 62 -12.59 -6.46 9.71
CA PRO A 62 -11.41 -6.10 8.93
C PRO A 62 -11.74 -5.95 7.44
N ALA A 63 -12.52 -6.86 6.86
CA ALA A 63 -12.90 -6.82 5.45
C ALA A 63 -13.79 -5.61 5.11
N ARG A 64 -14.78 -5.31 5.96
CA ARG A 64 -15.65 -4.12 5.78
C ARG A 64 -14.83 -2.82 5.90
N SER A 65 -13.91 -2.75 6.86
CA SER A 65 -13.03 -1.61 7.05
C SER A 65 -12.19 -1.32 5.80
N ILE A 66 -11.66 -2.35 5.13
CA ILE A 66 -10.91 -2.17 3.87
C ILE A 66 -11.78 -1.47 2.83
N VAL A 67 -13.00 -1.97 2.61
CA VAL A 67 -13.90 -1.42 1.58
C VAL A 67 -14.31 0.02 1.89
N ILE A 68 -14.69 0.30 3.14
CA ILE A 68 -15.10 1.64 3.57
C ILE A 68 -13.93 2.62 3.49
N ALA A 69 -12.75 2.23 3.97
CA ALA A 69 -11.55 3.07 3.95
C ALA A 69 -11.11 3.37 2.51
N LEU A 70 -11.14 2.38 1.61
CA LEU A 70 -10.84 2.58 0.19
C LEU A 70 -11.84 3.52 -0.48
N ALA A 71 -13.14 3.31 -0.26
CA ALA A 71 -14.18 4.16 -0.85
C ALA A 71 -14.06 5.62 -0.36
N ALA A 72 -13.87 5.83 0.95
CA ALA A 72 -13.69 7.15 1.52
C ALA A 72 -12.40 7.83 0.99
N SER A 73 -11.29 7.09 0.94
CA SER A 73 -10.01 7.60 0.44
C SER A 73 -10.08 7.97 -1.04
N GLN A 74 -10.79 7.18 -1.85
CA GLN A 74 -11.00 7.47 -3.27
C GLN A 74 -11.79 8.77 -3.47
N ILE A 75 -12.88 8.97 -2.73
CA ILE A 75 -13.72 10.17 -2.84
C ILE A 75 -12.94 11.41 -2.38
N LEU A 76 -12.34 11.36 -1.20
CA LEU A 76 -11.61 12.49 -0.63
C LEU A 76 -10.33 12.80 -1.41
N GLY A 77 -9.59 11.77 -1.81
CA GLY A 77 -8.39 11.90 -2.63
C GLY A 77 -8.69 12.49 -3.99
N TYR A 78 -9.76 12.04 -4.66
CA TYR A 78 -10.20 12.61 -5.93
C TYR A 78 -10.60 14.08 -5.78
N ALA A 79 -11.37 14.44 -4.75
CA ALA A 79 -11.72 15.82 -4.47
C ALA A 79 -10.48 16.70 -4.21
N PHE A 80 -9.49 16.17 -3.49
CA PHE A 80 -8.23 16.87 -3.22
C PHE A 80 -7.41 17.10 -4.51
N VAL A 81 -7.27 16.09 -5.36
CA VAL A 81 -6.58 16.20 -6.66
C VAL A 81 -7.30 17.21 -7.56
N LEU A 82 -8.62 17.23 -7.59
CA LEU A 82 -9.38 18.25 -8.32
C LEU A 82 -9.12 19.65 -7.79
N ILE A 83 -9.14 19.83 -6.46
CA ILE A 83 -8.81 21.12 -5.83
C ILE A 83 -7.42 21.58 -6.25
N LEU A 84 -6.41 20.71 -6.23
CA LEU A 84 -5.06 21.05 -6.67
C LEU A 84 -5.02 21.45 -8.14
N ASN A 85 -5.64 20.68 -9.03
CA ASN A 85 -5.68 20.98 -10.45
C ASN A 85 -6.35 22.33 -10.78
N PHE A 86 -7.35 22.75 -10.00
CA PHE A 86 -7.99 24.06 -10.19
C PHE A 86 -7.23 25.22 -9.53
N THR A 87 -6.33 24.95 -8.59
CA THR A 87 -5.61 25.98 -7.82
C THR A 87 -4.18 26.20 -8.30
N VAL A 88 -3.57 25.21 -8.95
CA VAL A 88 -2.31 25.39 -9.68
C VAL A 88 -2.62 26.10 -11.00
N SER A 89 -2.03 27.27 -11.19
CA SER A 89 -2.21 28.08 -12.40
C SER A 89 -0.97 28.11 -13.29
N ASP A 90 0.21 27.90 -12.70
CA ASP A 90 1.49 27.82 -13.42
C ASP A 90 2.18 26.50 -13.06
N ILE A 91 2.11 25.53 -13.98
CA ILE A 91 2.69 24.20 -13.83
C ILE A 91 4.22 24.27 -13.88
N ASP A 92 4.80 25.10 -14.75
CA ASP A 92 6.25 25.24 -14.89
C ASP A 92 6.88 25.79 -13.61
N ALA A 93 6.23 26.76 -12.96
CA ALA A 93 6.65 27.27 -11.66
C ALA A 93 6.56 26.21 -10.54
N VAL A 94 5.62 25.27 -10.62
CA VAL A 94 5.52 24.14 -9.69
C VAL A 94 6.62 23.11 -9.95
N LEU A 95 6.94 22.83 -11.21
CA LEU A 95 8.00 21.90 -11.59
C LEU A 95 9.41 22.44 -11.26
N GLN A 96 9.62 23.75 -11.40
CA GLN A 96 10.87 24.45 -11.08
C GLN A 96 10.87 25.03 -9.65
N CYS A 97 10.08 24.42 -8.75
CA CYS A 97 9.88 24.93 -7.40
C CYS A 97 11.21 25.12 -6.65
N ARG A 98 11.43 26.34 -6.12
CA ARG A 98 12.63 26.71 -5.34
C ARG A 98 12.94 25.81 -4.14
N PHE A 99 11.92 25.11 -3.63
CA PHE A 99 12.03 24.24 -2.46
C PHE A 99 12.40 22.80 -2.81
N ASN A 100 12.60 22.47 -4.10
CA ASN A 100 12.72 21.10 -4.60
C ASN A 100 11.55 20.19 -4.16
N GLN A 101 10.39 20.78 -3.86
CA GLN A 101 9.18 20.09 -3.39
C GLN A 101 7.96 20.68 -4.12
N PRO A 102 7.58 20.12 -5.27
CA PRO A 102 6.50 20.65 -6.11
C PRO A 102 5.19 20.88 -5.36
N LEU A 103 4.84 19.97 -4.43
CA LEU A 103 3.60 20.08 -3.66
C LEU A 103 3.57 21.32 -2.75
N VAL A 104 4.72 21.77 -2.24
CA VAL A 104 4.82 22.99 -1.42
C VAL A 104 4.56 24.23 -2.27
N CYS A 105 5.10 24.29 -3.49
CA CYS A 105 4.82 25.39 -4.42
C CYS A 105 3.36 25.36 -4.92
N ALA A 106 2.78 24.18 -5.14
CA ALA A 106 1.35 24.04 -5.42
C ALA A 106 0.50 24.58 -4.25
N PHE A 107 0.93 24.35 -3.00
CA PHE A 107 0.29 24.94 -1.84
C PHE A 107 0.44 26.47 -1.77
N GLU A 108 1.60 27.03 -2.12
CA GLU A 108 1.82 28.48 -2.21
C GLU A 108 0.89 29.14 -3.25
N GLN A 109 0.76 28.54 -4.43
CA GLN A 109 -0.18 29.03 -5.44
C GLN A 109 -1.63 28.92 -4.96
N GLY A 110 -2.03 27.75 -4.44
CA GLY A 110 -3.41 27.50 -4.04
C GLY A 110 -3.88 28.20 -2.76
N THR A 111 -2.98 28.81 -1.99
CA THR A 111 -3.31 29.69 -0.85
C THR A 111 -3.22 31.17 -1.19
N GLY A 112 -2.93 31.51 -2.45
CA GLY A 112 -2.77 32.90 -2.89
C GLY A 112 -1.51 33.58 -2.35
N GLY A 113 -0.44 32.83 -2.13
CA GLY A 113 0.82 33.34 -1.57
C GLY A 113 0.79 33.58 -0.05
N SER A 114 -0.26 33.11 0.64
CA SER A 114 -0.34 33.20 2.10
C SER A 114 0.67 32.27 2.77
N LYS A 115 1.75 32.85 3.29
CA LYS A 115 2.85 32.10 3.94
C LYS A 115 2.37 31.24 5.11
N SER A 116 1.44 31.74 5.94
CA SER A 116 0.93 31.00 7.11
C SER A 116 0.11 29.78 6.71
N ALA A 117 -0.76 29.92 5.71
CA ALA A 117 -1.57 28.80 5.22
C ALA A 117 -0.71 27.74 4.53
N THR A 118 0.27 28.15 3.72
CA THR A 118 1.23 27.23 3.08
C THR A 118 2.10 26.51 4.11
N MET A 119 2.56 27.22 5.14
CA MET A 119 3.31 26.62 6.24
C MET A 119 2.47 25.57 6.99
N PHE A 120 1.21 25.88 7.29
CA PHE A 120 0.29 24.93 7.92
C PHE A 120 0.12 23.65 7.08
N LEU A 121 -0.15 23.78 5.77
CA LEU A 121 -0.31 22.64 4.88
C LEU A 121 0.98 21.82 4.72
N THR A 122 2.14 22.49 4.75
CA THR A 122 3.44 21.82 4.69
C THR A 122 3.73 21.03 5.97
N ILE A 123 3.41 21.60 7.15
CA ILE A 123 3.51 20.89 8.43
C ILE A 123 2.56 19.70 8.45
N TRP A 124 1.32 19.89 7.99
CA TRP A 124 0.35 18.81 7.87
C TRP A 124 0.87 17.67 6.98
N MET A 125 1.45 18.01 5.82
CA MET A 125 2.09 17.03 4.93
C MET A 125 3.20 16.24 5.66
N ILE A 126 4.05 16.88 6.46
CA ILE A 126 5.08 16.20 7.24
C ILE A 126 4.46 15.22 8.24
N PHE A 127 3.41 15.63 8.95
CA PHE A 127 2.68 14.74 9.86
C PHE A 127 2.10 13.51 9.15
N GLN A 128 1.55 13.68 7.94
CA GLN A 128 1.03 12.58 7.12
C GLN A 128 2.13 11.55 6.79
N PHE A 129 3.34 12.01 6.42
CA PHE A 129 4.47 11.10 6.15
C PHE A 129 4.90 10.32 7.40
N ILE A 130 4.96 10.98 8.57
CA ILE A 130 5.30 10.31 9.84
C ILE A 130 4.27 9.20 10.15
N TRP A 131 2.98 9.50 9.99
CA TRP A 131 1.91 8.53 10.23
C TRP A 131 1.96 7.33 9.28
N ASN A 132 2.27 7.59 8.00
CA ASN A 132 2.43 6.54 7.00
C ASN A 132 3.56 5.57 7.37
N ILE A 133 4.72 6.09 7.79
CA ILE A 133 5.85 5.28 8.24
C ILE A 133 5.47 4.41 9.44
N GLN A 134 4.75 4.97 10.42
CA GLN A 134 4.30 4.22 11.59
C GLN A 134 3.37 3.05 11.20
N THR A 135 2.43 3.31 10.29
CA THR A 135 1.48 2.30 9.80
C THR A 135 2.21 1.16 9.09
N ALA A 136 3.15 1.49 8.20
CA ALA A 136 3.95 0.50 7.47
C ALA A 136 4.81 -0.35 8.42
N LEU A 137 5.43 0.28 9.42
CA LEU A 137 6.28 -0.40 10.39
C LEU A 137 5.47 -1.35 11.30
N ASN A 138 4.26 -0.95 11.69
CA ASN A 138 3.36 -1.80 12.46
C ASN A 138 2.96 -3.06 11.67
N GLY A 139 2.59 -2.94 10.39
CA GLY A 139 2.27 -4.10 9.55
C GLY A 139 3.46 -5.04 9.33
N ALA A 140 4.60 -4.49 8.90
CA ALA A 140 5.79 -5.27 8.59
C ALA A 140 6.36 -6.02 9.82
N SER A 141 6.44 -5.34 10.97
CA SER A 141 6.97 -5.93 12.20
C SER A 141 6.13 -7.12 12.71
N ARG A 142 4.81 -7.05 12.57
CA ARG A 142 3.87 -8.14 12.90
C ARG A 142 3.99 -9.31 11.92
N ALA A 143 4.13 -9.05 10.63
CA ALA A 143 4.34 -10.09 9.63
C ALA A 143 5.64 -10.88 9.90
N LEU A 144 6.75 -10.18 10.19
CA LEU A 144 8.02 -10.82 10.52
C LEU A 144 7.94 -11.60 11.84
N TYR A 145 7.22 -11.07 12.84
CA TYR A 145 6.97 -11.80 14.09
C TYR A 145 6.19 -13.11 13.85
N ALA A 146 5.14 -13.07 13.02
CA ALA A 146 4.37 -14.27 12.66
C ALA A 146 5.24 -15.30 11.93
N TRP A 147 6.13 -14.87 11.04
CA TRP A 147 7.11 -15.76 10.40
C TRP A 147 8.06 -16.40 11.42
N ALA A 148 8.45 -15.68 12.48
CA ALA A 148 9.29 -16.23 13.54
C ALA A 148 8.54 -17.26 14.39
N ARG A 149 7.26 -16.99 14.68
CA ARG A 149 6.35 -17.92 15.37
C ARG A 149 6.20 -19.22 14.60
N ASP A 150 6.01 -19.13 13.29
CA ASP A 150 5.80 -20.29 12.43
C ASP A 150 7.11 -21.06 12.12
N GLY A 151 8.25 -20.55 12.59
CA GLY A 151 9.57 -21.17 12.44
C GLY A 151 10.22 -20.93 11.07
N ALA A 152 9.74 -19.94 10.30
CA ALA A 152 10.28 -19.56 9.00
C ALA A 152 11.60 -18.78 9.11
N ILE A 153 11.80 -18.07 10.22
CA ILE A 153 12.95 -17.22 10.50
C ILE A 153 13.47 -17.46 11.94
N PRO A 154 14.64 -16.92 12.32
CA PRO A 154 15.22 -17.17 13.64
C PRO A 154 14.28 -16.79 14.79
N LYS A 155 14.19 -17.67 15.80
CA LYS A 155 13.37 -17.48 17.03
C LYS A 155 13.72 -16.20 17.80
N PHE A 156 14.87 -15.59 17.55
CA PHE A 156 15.24 -14.28 18.09
C PHE A 156 14.16 -13.22 17.87
N PHE A 157 13.47 -13.26 16.71
CA PHE A 157 12.40 -12.33 16.34
C PHE A 157 11.05 -12.68 16.96
N HIS A 158 10.87 -13.90 17.50
CA HIS A 158 9.67 -14.33 18.20
C HIS A 158 9.71 -13.88 19.66
N TRP A 159 9.66 -12.56 19.87
CA TRP A 159 9.62 -11.95 21.19
C TRP A 159 8.75 -10.70 21.18
N VAL A 160 7.89 -10.59 22.18
CA VAL A 160 6.97 -9.47 22.39
C VAL A 160 7.33 -8.77 23.70
N HIS A 161 7.36 -7.44 23.68
CA HIS A 161 7.65 -6.66 24.88
C HIS A 161 6.50 -6.76 25.89
N PRO A 162 6.76 -7.01 27.19
CA PRO A 162 5.71 -7.27 28.19
C PRO A 162 4.71 -6.13 28.40
N GLU A 163 5.17 -4.87 28.39
CA GLU A 163 4.31 -3.72 28.71
C GLU A 163 3.58 -3.18 27.49
N THR A 164 4.29 -3.05 26.37
CA THR A 164 3.77 -2.43 25.14
C THR A 164 3.09 -3.46 24.24
N LYS A 165 3.25 -4.76 24.51
CA LYS A 165 2.70 -5.89 23.74
C LYS A 165 3.06 -5.84 22.25
N GLN A 166 4.18 -5.19 21.91
CA GLN A 166 4.67 -5.03 20.53
C GLN A 166 5.97 -5.82 20.30
N PRO A 167 6.20 -6.34 19.08
CA PRO A 167 7.42 -7.05 18.74
C PRO A 167 8.58 -6.06 18.46
N LEU A 168 9.14 -5.44 19.50
CA LEU A 168 10.14 -4.36 19.33
C LEU A 168 11.41 -4.80 18.56
N ARG A 169 11.80 -6.08 18.64
CA ARG A 169 12.97 -6.58 17.91
C ARG A 169 12.78 -6.54 16.39
N THR A 170 11.58 -6.88 15.91
CA THR A 170 11.27 -6.81 14.47
C THR A 170 11.11 -5.36 14.02
N VAL A 171 10.55 -4.49 14.86
CA VAL A 171 10.48 -3.04 14.62
C VAL A 171 11.88 -2.47 14.38
N TRP A 172 12.80 -2.65 15.32
CA TRP A 172 14.16 -2.15 15.20
C TRP A 172 14.93 -2.75 14.02
N PHE A 173 14.66 -4.02 13.68
CA PHE A 173 15.23 -4.64 12.49
C PHE A 173 14.82 -3.90 11.21
N PHE A 174 13.51 -3.64 11.02
CA PHE A 174 13.05 -2.89 9.85
C PHE A 174 13.52 -1.44 9.86
N THR A 175 13.57 -0.78 11.02
CA THR A 175 14.13 0.57 11.15
C THR A 175 15.60 0.59 10.72
N PHE A 176 16.41 -0.35 11.21
CA PHE A 176 17.82 -0.45 10.86
C PHE A 176 18.02 -0.72 9.36
N VAL A 177 17.30 -1.70 8.80
CA VAL A 177 17.37 -2.01 7.36
C VAL A 177 16.93 -0.81 6.54
N GLY A 178 15.87 -0.11 6.94
CA GLY A 178 15.41 1.12 6.30
C GLY A 178 16.47 2.22 6.31
N CYS A 179 17.13 2.46 7.45
CA CYS A 179 18.24 3.40 7.54
C CYS A 179 19.41 3.02 6.62
N VAL A 180 19.77 1.73 6.56
CA VAL A 180 20.85 1.24 5.67
C VAL A 180 20.48 1.44 4.20
N LEU A 181 19.22 1.15 3.81
CA LEU A 181 18.75 1.39 2.45
C LEU A 181 18.74 2.89 2.10
N LEU A 182 18.43 3.76 3.06
CA LEU A 182 18.52 5.22 2.87
C LEU A 182 19.96 5.70 2.72
N LEU A 183 20.94 5.07 3.38
CA LEU A 183 22.37 5.39 3.16
C LEU A 183 22.79 5.11 1.71
N ALA A 184 22.15 4.17 1.01
CA ALA A 184 22.42 3.93 -0.41
C ALA A 184 22.11 5.17 -1.29
N ASN A 185 21.28 6.10 -0.81
CA ASN A 185 20.99 7.35 -1.50
C ASN A 185 22.24 8.23 -1.69
N PHE A 186 23.24 8.13 -0.80
CA PHE A 186 24.51 8.85 -0.96
C PHE A 186 25.33 8.33 -2.15
N GLY A 187 25.15 7.07 -2.55
CA GLY A 187 25.85 6.47 -3.68
C GLY A 187 25.10 6.65 -5.00
N SER A 188 23.79 6.44 -5.02
CA SER A 188 22.97 6.57 -6.23
C SER A 188 21.49 6.80 -5.90
N SER A 189 20.93 7.91 -6.34
CA SER A 189 19.49 8.19 -6.27
C SER A 189 18.69 7.22 -7.15
N VAL A 190 19.27 6.77 -8.29
CA VAL A 190 18.66 5.79 -9.19
C VAL A 190 18.41 4.46 -8.47
N ALA A 191 19.33 4.03 -7.62
CA ALA A 191 19.18 2.79 -6.85
C ALA A 191 18.00 2.89 -5.87
N VAL A 192 17.85 4.01 -5.17
CA VAL A 192 16.74 4.22 -4.20
C VAL A 192 15.39 4.29 -4.90
N SER A 193 15.32 4.98 -6.04
CA SER A 193 14.11 5.01 -6.87
C SER A 193 13.76 3.60 -7.37
N ALA A 194 14.74 2.80 -7.75
CA ALA A 194 14.53 1.41 -8.16
C ALA A 194 14.04 0.51 -7.00
N PHE A 195 14.59 0.64 -5.80
CA PHE A 195 14.08 -0.07 -4.61
C PHE A 195 12.63 0.29 -4.30
N SER A 196 12.29 1.58 -4.38
CA SER A 196 10.94 2.07 -4.14
C SER A 196 9.95 1.55 -5.17
N ALA A 197 10.33 1.53 -6.44
CA ALA A 197 9.47 1.01 -7.50
C ALA A 197 9.34 -0.52 -7.43
N PHE A 198 10.42 -1.22 -7.08
CA PHE A 198 10.39 -2.66 -6.82
C PHE A 198 9.46 -3.02 -5.67
N SER A 199 9.41 -2.26 -4.57
CA SER A 199 8.52 -2.58 -3.45
C SER A 199 7.03 -2.52 -3.84
N THR A 200 6.66 -1.54 -4.67
CA THR A 200 5.29 -1.41 -5.22
C THR A 200 4.95 -2.59 -6.13
N ILE A 201 5.86 -2.99 -7.03
CA ILE A 201 5.67 -4.14 -7.91
C ILE A 201 5.57 -5.44 -7.10
N GLY A 202 6.49 -5.63 -6.16
CA GLY A 202 6.54 -6.80 -5.28
C GLY A 202 5.26 -6.97 -4.47
N MET A 203 4.67 -5.87 -3.98
CA MET A 203 3.40 -5.92 -3.28
C MET A 203 2.24 -6.34 -4.20
N ASN A 204 2.17 -5.80 -5.41
CA ASN A 204 1.14 -6.20 -6.39
C ASN A 204 1.25 -7.69 -6.73
N VAL A 205 2.46 -8.20 -6.91
CA VAL A 205 2.71 -9.64 -7.11
C VAL A 205 2.30 -10.44 -5.87
N ALA A 206 2.64 -9.96 -4.66
CA ALA A 206 2.27 -10.61 -3.41
C ALA A 206 0.76 -10.71 -3.20
N TYR A 207 -0.02 -9.71 -3.64
CA TYR A 207 -1.49 -9.76 -3.63
C TYR A 207 -2.08 -10.64 -4.75
N ALA A 208 -1.40 -10.73 -5.89
CA ALA A 208 -1.84 -11.57 -7.00
C ALA A 208 -1.75 -13.07 -6.64
N ILE A 209 -0.69 -13.50 -5.96
CA ILE A 209 -0.44 -14.91 -5.60
C ILE A 209 -1.64 -15.56 -4.86
N PRO A 210 -2.09 -15.08 -3.68
CA PRO A 210 -3.20 -15.71 -2.96
C PRO A 210 -4.52 -15.62 -3.74
N THR A 211 -4.71 -14.55 -4.53
CA THR A 211 -5.90 -14.38 -5.37
C THR A 211 -5.95 -15.45 -6.48
N ILE A 212 -4.81 -15.72 -7.12
CA ILE A 212 -4.64 -16.80 -8.11
C ILE A 212 -4.81 -18.18 -7.44
N CYS A 213 -4.20 -18.39 -6.27
CA CYS A 213 -4.34 -19.63 -5.52
C CYS A 213 -5.81 -19.95 -5.20
N LYS A 214 -6.59 -18.93 -4.82
CA LYS A 214 -8.03 -19.07 -4.57
C LYS A 214 -8.81 -19.41 -5.84
N LEU A 215 -8.47 -18.80 -6.97
CA LEU A 215 -9.15 -19.01 -8.25
C LEU A 215 -8.90 -20.41 -8.84
N ILE A 216 -7.66 -20.90 -8.74
CA ILE A 216 -7.22 -22.12 -9.42
C ILE A 216 -7.30 -23.34 -8.51
N TRP A 217 -6.74 -23.28 -7.30
CA TRP A 217 -6.55 -24.45 -6.44
C TRP A 217 -7.58 -24.57 -5.34
N ALA A 218 -7.93 -23.47 -4.68
CA ALA A 218 -8.79 -23.52 -3.48
C ALA A 218 -10.27 -23.25 -3.78
N ARG A 219 -10.71 -23.34 -5.04
CA ARG A 219 -12.08 -22.98 -5.42
C ARG A 219 -13.15 -23.77 -4.64
N ASP A 220 -12.88 -25.05 -4.41
CA ASP A 220 -13.82 -25.96 -3.75
C ASP A 220 -13.50 -26.21 -2.27
N THR A 221 -12.28 -25.87 -1.83
CA THR A 221 -11.80 -26.07 -0.44
C THR A 221 -11.90 -24.82 0.42
N PHE A 222 -12.08 -23.64 -0.18
CA PHE A 222 -12.10 -22.38 0.54
C PHE A 222 -13.37 -22.23 1.40
N LYS A 223 -13.20 -22.25 2.72
CA LYS A 223 -14.27 -21.97 3.68
C LYS A 223 -14.70 -20.50 3.55
N GLN A 224 -16.00 -20.28 3.36
CA GLN A 224 -16.54 -18.93 3.25
C GLN A 224 -16.45 -18.19 4.58
N SER A 225 -15.98 -16.94 4.53
CA SER A 225 -16.00 -16.02 5.68
C SER A 225 -17.39 -15.39 5.84
N ALA A 226 -17.67 -14.86 7.04
CA ALA A 226 -18.83 -14.03 7.35
C ALA A 226 -19.00 -12.86 6.35
N PHE A 227 -17.88 -12.29 5.89
CA PHE A 227 -17.87 -11.39 4.73
C PHE A 227 -17.59 -12.15 3.44
N ASN A 228 -18.60 -12.28 2.58
CA ASN A 228 -18.46 -12.93 1.27
C ASN A 228 -19.13 -12.11 0.16
N LEU A 229 -18.56 -12.20 -1.05
CA LEU A 229 -19.11 -11.57 -2.26
C LEU A 229 -20.04 -12.52 -3.04
N GLY A 230 -20.37 -13.68 -2.46
CA GLY A 230 -21.16 -14.72 -3.12
C GLY A 230 -20.70 -15.04 -4.54
N ARG A 231 -21.64 -14.95 -5.50
CA ARG A 231 -21.40 -15.23 -6.92
C ARG A 231 -20.43 -14.26 -7.60
N LEU A 232 -20.28 -13.04 -7.07
CA LEU A 232 -19.36 -12.04 -7.62
C LEU A 232 -17.90 -12.29 -7.24
N SER A 233 -17.62 -13.21 -6.30
CA SER A 233 -16.25 -13.55 -5.88
C SER A 233 -15.36 -13.94 -7.07
N ILE A 234 -15.83 -14.81 -7.96
CA ILE A 234 -15.04 -15.29 -9.10
C ILE A 234 -14.73 -14.17 -10.11
N PRO A 235 -15.72 -13.44 -10.67
CA PRO A 235 -15.43 -12.40 -11.65
C PRO A 235 -14.57 -11.28 -11.07
N ILE A 236 -14.79 -10.88 -9.80
CA ILE A 236 -13.99 -9.85 -9.14
C ILE A 236 -12.53 -10.30 -8.96
N ASN A 237 -12.30 -11.56 -8.56
CA ASN A 237 -10.93 -12.07 -8.44
C ASN A 237 -10.24 -12.13 -9.82
N ILE A 238 -10.93 -12.52 -10.89
CA ILE A 238 -10.35 -12.56 -12.25
C ILE A 238 -9.95 -11.15 -12.69
N ILE A 239 -10.84 -10.17 -12.53
CA ILE A 239 -10.57 -8.76 -12.84
C ILE A 239 -9.38 -8.25 -12.01
N SER A 240 -9.33 -8.60 -10.73
CA SER A 240 -8.25 -8.19 -9.82
C SER A 240 -6.89 -8.74 -10.26
N VAL A 241 -6.82 -10.00 -10.65
CA VAL A 241 -5.58 -10.62 -11.15
C VAL A 241 -5.13 -9.95 -12.44
N PHE A 242 -6.04 -9.77 -13.40
CA PHE A 242 -5.72 -9.08 -14.66
C PHE A 242 -5.23 -7.65 -14.40
N TRP A 243 -5.90 -6.92 -13.53
CA TRP A 243 -5.52 -5.57 -13.13
C TRP A 243 -4.14 -5.51 -12.48
N MET A 244 -3.82 -6.44 -11.56
CA MET A 244 -2.50 -6.50 -10.93
C MET A 244 -1.39 -6.76 -11.96
N PHE A 245 -1.60 -7.68 -12.92
CA PHE A 245 -0.63 -7.91 -13.99
C PHE A 245 -0.47 -6.70 -14.91
N TYR A 246 -1.57 -6.02 -15.24
CA TYR A 246 -1.57 -4.79 -16.01
C TYR A 246 -0.77 -3.68 -15.30
N VAL A 247 -1.01 -3.49 -14.00
CA VAL A 247 -0.28 -2.54 -13.15
C VAL A 247 1.21 -2.87 -13.11
N VAL A 248 1.58 -4.14 -12.93
CA VAL A 248 2.98 -4.58 -12.96
C VAL A 248 3.62 -4.28 -14.32
N ALA A 249 2.92 -4.50 -15.43
CA ALA A 249 3.44 -4.17 -16.77
C ALA A 249 3.70 -2.66 -16.94
N ILE A 250 2.78 -1.81 -16.49
CA ILE A 250 2.95 -0.35 -16.54
C ILE A 250 4.10 0.11 -15.64
N LEU A 251 4.20 -0.41 -14.42
CA LEU A 251 5.28 -0.09 -13.49
C LEU A 251 6.65 -0.54 -13.98
N CYS A 252 6.70 -1.52 -14.89
CA CYS A 252 7.94 -1.95 -15.55
C CYS A 252 8.34 -1.08 -16.74
N MET A 253 7.45 -0.23 -17.27
CA MET A 253 7.77 0.61 -18.43
C MET A 253 8.79 1.71 -18.07
N PRO A 254 9.67 2.09 -19.01
CA PRO A 254 10.47 3.29 -18.89
C PRO A 254 9.61 4.55 -18.75
N GLN A 255 9.92 5.40 -17.77
CA GLN A 255 9.17 6.65 -17.53
C GLN A 255 9.60 7.78 -18.47
N VAL A 256 10.84 7.73 -18.97
CA VAL A 256 11.42 8.74 -19.85
C VAL A 256 12.23 8.06 -20.95
N MET A 257 12.16 8.60 -22.15
CA MET A 257 12.91 8.22 -23.33
C MET A 257 13.85 9.36 -23.76
N PRO A 258 15.05 9.06 -24.32
CA PRO A 258 15.61 7.72 -24.53
C PRO A 258 16.11 7.08 -23.23
N VAL A 259 16.12 5.74 -23.21
CA VAL A 259 16.64 4.96 -22.08
C VAL A 259 18.16 4.96 -22.08
N ASN A 260 18.76 5.35 -20.96
CA ASN A 260 20.19 5.25 -20.67
C ASN A 260 20.41 4.67 -19.26
N GLY A 261 21.65 4.55 -18.80
CA GLY A 261 21.96 3.99 -17.48
C GLY A 261 21.41 4.77 -16.28
N GLN A 262 20.92 6.00 -16.48
CA GLN A 262 20.29 6.80 -15.43
C GLN A 262 18.76 6.81 -15.55
N THR A 263 18.19 6.64 -16.75
CA THR A 263 16.75 6.67 -17.00
C THR A 263 16.11 5.29 -17.10
N LEU A 264 16.91 4.23 -17.16
CA LEU A 264 16.42 2.85 -17.15
C LEU A 264 15.63 2.56 -15.87
N ASN A 265 14.42 2.02 -16.06
CA ASN A 265 13.67 1.46 -14.96
C ASN A 265 14.30 0.13 -14.54
N TYR A 266 15.04 0.13 -13.43
CA TYR A 266 15.74 -1.06 -12.92
C TYR A 266 14.82 -2.04 -12.16
N SER A 267 13.57 -1.66 -11.89
CA SER A 267 12.61 -2.45 -11.11
C SER A 267 12.33 -3.86 -11.67
N PRO A 268 12.18 -4.07 -13.00
CA PRO A 268 11.98 -5.42 -13.56
C PRO A 268 13.19 -6.33 -13.36
N ILE A 269 14.40 -5.77 -13.44
CA ILE A 269 15.65 -6.51 -13.22
C ILE A 269 15.73 -6.96 -11.76
N MET A 270 15.40 -6.06 -10.83
CA MET A 270 15.34 -6.38 -9.40
C MET A 270 14.28 -7.44 -9.10
N LEU A 271 13.09 -7.33 -9.71
CA LEU A 271 12.04 -8.34 -9.59
C LEU A 271 12.54 -9.71 -10.05
N GLY A 272 13.10 -9.81 -11.25
CA GLY A 272 13.65 -11.05 -11.78
C GLY A 272 14.73 -11.63 -10.88
N GLY A 273 15.67 -10.80 -10.42
CA GLY A 273 16.74 -11.20 -9.50
C GLY A 273 16.20 -11.77 -8.18
N VAL A 274 15.25 -11.09 -7.54
CA VAL A 274 14.65 -11.54 -6.28
C VAL A 274 13.85 -12.84 -6.48
N THR A 275 13.06 -12.95 -7.56
CA THR A 275 12.33 -14.18 -7.87
C THR A 275 13.28 -15.36 -8.08
N ILE A 276 14.40 -15.15 -8.77
CA ILE A 276 15.43 -16.19 -8.95
C ILE A 276 16.02 -16.59 -7.60
N LEU A 277 16.39 -15.63 -6.75
CA LEU A 277 16.96 -15.92 -5.42
C LEU A 277 15.99 -16.70 -4.53
N ILE A 278 14.72 -16.32 -4.49
CA ILE A 278 13.68 -17.04 -3.73
C ILE A 278 13.52 -18.46 -4.27
N THR A 279 13.52 -18.61 -5.60
CA THR A 279 13.39 -19.92 -6.26
C THR A 279 14.57 -20.83 -5.93
N ILE A 280 15.80 -20.30 -6.01
CA ILE A 280 17.02 -21.03 -5.63
C ILE A 280 16.95 -21.44 -4.16
N TYR A 281 16.62 -20.51 -3.26
CA TYR A 281 16.48 -20.78 -1.83
C TYR A 281 15.44 -21.89 -1.53
N TRP A 282 14.30 -21.85 -2.23
CA TRP A 282 13.25 -22.85 -2.11
C TRP A 282 13.76 -24.25 -2.48
N PHE A 283 14.40 -24.39 -3.64
CA PHE A 283 14.90 -25.68 -4.13
C PHE A 283 16.14 -26.18 -3.37
N ALA A 284 17.00 -25.26 -2.91
CA ALA A 284 18.22 -25.58 -2.17
C ALA A 284 17.91 -26.18 -0.79
N GLY A 285 16.85 -25.75 -0.10
CA GLY A 285 16.56 -26.27 1.23
C GLY A 285 15.18 -25.98 1.79
N ALA A 286 14.59 -24.80 1.53
CA ALA A 286 13.36 -24.38 2.24
C ALA A 286 12.20 -25.36 2.08
N ARG A 287 12.04 -25.98 0.90
CA ARG A 287 11.00 -26.99 0.63
C ARG A 287 11.06 -28.23 1.54
N LYS A 288 12.19 -28.49 2.20
CA LYS A 288 12.39 -29.69 3.04
C LYS A 288 11.96 -29.48 4.49
N TRP A 289 11.95 -28.24 4.97
CA TRP A 289 11.73 -27.94 6.39
C TRP A 289 10.62 -26.92 6.65
N PHE A 290 10.23 -26.12 5.65
CA PHE A 290 9.16 -25.15 5.79
C PHE A 290 7.80 -25.83 5.57
N THR A 291 7.00 -25.92 6.64
CA THR A 291 5.69 -26.60 6.63
C THR A 291 4.49 -25.65 6.53
N GLY A 292 4.73 -24.38 6.17
CA GLY A 292 3.69 -23.35 6.11
C GLY A 292 3.19 -22.89 7.49
N PRO A 293 2.16 -22.02 7.52
CA PRO A 293 1.56 -21.52 8.76
C PRO A 293 1.00 -22.66 9.60
N LYS A 294 1.40 -22.74 10.87
CA LYS A 294 0.92 -23.75 11.80
C LYS A 294 -0.32 -23.23 12.51
N MET A 295 -1.43 -23.96 12.40
CA MET A 295 -2.61 -23.70 13.20
C MET A 295 -2.31 -24.08 14.65
N HIS A 296 -2.23 -23.09 15.53
CA HIS A 296 -1.98 -23.30 16.97
C HIS A 296 -3.24 -23.60 17.78
N ILE A 297 -4.41 -23.47 17.16
CA ILE A 297 -5.73 -23.74 17.72
C ILE A 297 -6.42 -24.69 16.75
N THR A 298 -7.04 -25.76 17.25
CA THR A 298 -7.83 -26.66 16.39
C THR A 298 -9.05 -25.91 15.83
N LEU A 299 -9.58 -26.35 14.68
CA LEU A 299 -10.77 -25.71 14.09
C LEU A 299 -11.96 -25.73 15.04
N GLU A 300 -12.05 -26.77 15.87
CA GLU A 300 -13.10 -26.93 16.89
C GLU A 300 -12.92 -25.92 18.03
N GLU A 301 -11.73 -25.80 18.61
CA GLU A 301 -11.43 -24.80 19.64
C GLU A 301 -11.62 -23.36 19.14
N ALA A 302 -11.25 -23.08 17.88
CA ALA A 302 -11.46 -21.77 17.27
C ALA A 302 -12.96 -21.45 17.13
N GLN A 303 -13.78 -22.44 16.76
CA GLN A 303 -15.23 -22.31 16.68
C GLN A 303 -15.90 -22.19 18.05
N GLU A 304 -15.39 -22.88 19.07
CA GLU A 304 -15.87 -22.73 20.44
C GLU A 304 -15.56 -21.36 21.01
N LEU A 305 -14.34 -20.85 20.80
CA LEU A 305 -13.96 -19.49 21.19
C LEU A 305 -14.80 -18.43 20.47
N GLU A 306 -15.12 -18.64 19.19
CA GLU A 306 -16.00 -17.76 18.43
C GLU A 306 -17.43 -17.75 19.00
N LYS A 307 -17.98 -18.93 19.33
CA LYS A 307 -19.30 -19.05 19.98
C LYS A 307 -19.32 -18.37 21.35
N LEU A 308 -18.31 -18.60 22.18
CA LEU A 308 -18.20 -17.98 23.51
C LEU A 308 -18.15 -16.44 23.43
N LYS A 309 -17.42 -15.91 22.44
CA LYS A 309 -17.39 -14.45 22.19
C LYS A 309 -18.74 -13.91 21.76
N LEU A 310 -19.44 -14.60 20.85
CA LEU A 310 -20.78 -14.21 20.41
C LEU A 310 -21.78 -14.22 21.59
N ASP A 311 -21.70 -15.20 22.48
CA ASP A 311 -22.53 -15.27 23.68
C ASP A 311 -22.21 -14.15 24.69
N GLU A 312 -20.93 -13.78 24.85
CA GLU A 312 -20.54 -12.62 25.67
C GLU A 312 -21.03 -11.30 25.07
N ASP A 313 -20.90 -11.11 23.75
CA ASP A 313 -21.35 -9.90 23.07
C ASP A 313 -22.88 -9.80 23.10
N ALA A 314 -23.59 -10.91 22.96
CA ALA A 314 -25.05 -10.97 23.12
C ALA A 314 -25.49 -10.63 24.55
N LYS A 315 -24.77 -11.12 25.57
CA LYS A 315 -25.01 -10.74 26.98
C LYS A 315 -24.79 -9.26 27.22
N LYS A 316 -23.67 -8.69 26.75
CA LYS A 316 -23.38 -7.25 26.86
C LYS A 316 -24.41 -6.39 26.15
N ALA A 317 -24.87 -6.81 24.96
CA ALA A 317 -25.94 -6.12 24.24
C ALA A 317 -27.27 -6.13 25.03
N SER A 318 -27.60 -7.24 25.70
CA SER A 318 -28.78 -7.33 26.55
C SER A 318 -28.68 -6.47 27.81
N GLU A 319 -27.48 -6.37 28.41
CA GLU A 319 -27.22 -5.54 29.59
C GLU A 319 -27.25 -4.03 29.26
N LEU A 320 -26.92 -3.65 28.03
CA LEU A 320 -26.95 -2.27 27.55
C LEU A 320 -28.34 -1.79 27.09
N GLY A 321 -29.37 -2.64 27.14
CA GLY A 321 -30.75 -2.28 26.81
C GLY A 321 -30.98 -1.89 25.33
N VAL A 322 -30.03 -2.19 24.45
CA VAL A 322 -30.16 -1.96 23.00
C VAL A 322 -30.83 -3.19 22.41
N SER A 323 -32.17 -3.19 22.39
CA SER A 323 -32.91 -4.18 21.60
C SER A 323 -32.62 -3.96 20.12
N ALA A 324 -32.35 -5.06 19.42
CA ALA A 324 -32.02 -5.17 17.99
C ALA A 324 -32.87 -4.31 17.04
#